data_AF-A0A438E6Q3-F1
#
_entry.id   AF-A0A438E6Q3-F1
#
_cell.length_a   1.000
_cell.length_b   1.000
_cell.length_c   1.000
_cell.angle_alpha   90.00
_cell.angle_beta   90.00
_cell.angle_gamma   90.00
#
_symmetry.space_group_name_H-M   'P 1'
#
loop_
_entity.id
_entity.type
_entity.pdbx_description
1 polymer ?
#
loop_
_entity_poly.entity_id
_entity_poly.type
_entity_poly.pdbx_seq_one_letter_code
_entity_poly.pdbx_strand_id
1 'polypeptide(L)'
;MATMTVKMSREEPAVSYASRYSLPAEPKENDTKSNLCSGPVILLSHGDPTGFKPFWRSVGDKCKVTIDSCDFMSYLTDTGTVCWFLEKELEEAIRQLHRTVGNAVTDDRHILVGTGSTQLYHAALYALTSPGGPEPVNVVSAVPYYSSYPEETNFLCSALYKWAGDAYTFDKEGPYIELVTMPNNPDGQVRGPTVNRNDGKLIHDLAYYWPQYTPITAQADYDIMLFTFSKSMGHAGSRIGWAVVKDKDVAIKMTKYIELNSIGVSRESQHRAAKILGAVSDSSQCIGANFFEYGKSLMAERWTKIREVISRSRLFSLPKYMEEYCQFSGEDTEPHPAFAWLKCNNDIEDLEIFLRRYKIMGRGGSLFGSDPKHVRVSMLGDEETFNLFLERLSSIQDTITNSNGNGIKFDELERKQIR
;
A
#
# COMPACT_ATOMS: atom_id res chain seq x y z
N MET A 1 -36.40 32.30 -39.95
CA MET A 1 -35.61 31.05 -39.87
C MET A 1 -34.15 31.45 -39.68
N ALA A 2 -33.64 31.36 -38.46
CA ALA A 2 -32.23 31.59 -38.17
C ALA A 2 -31.65 30.25 -37.70
N THR A 3 -30.76 29.69 -38.50
CA THR A 3 -30.14 28.37 -38.30
C THR A 3 -29.05 28.51 -37.23
N MET A 4 -29.30 28.03 -36.02
CA MET A 4 -28.27 27.89 -34.99
C MET A 4 -27.37 26.71 -35.34
N THR A 5 -26.10 27.00 -35.65
CA THR A 5 -25.06 25.99 -35.82
C THR A 5 -24.51 25.63 -34.44
N VAL A 6 -24.84 24.44 -33.94
CA VAL A 6 -24.24 23.88 -32.71
C VAL A 6 -22.81 23.47 -33.03
N LYS A 7 -21.84 24.12 -32.37
CA LYS A 7 -20.44 23.65 -32.34
C LYS A 7 -20.40 22.34 -31.54
N MET A 8 -20.09 21.23 -32.21
CA MET A 8 -19.71 19.99 -31.55
C MET A 8 -18.42 20.21 -30.75
N SER A 9 -18.51 19.98 -29.43
CA SER A 9 -17.37 19.92 -28.52
C SER A 9 -16.46 18.76 -28.93
N ARG A 10 -15.15 18.99 -28.82
CA ARG A 10 -14.09 17.98 -29.03
C ARG A 10 -14.41 16.71 -28.24
N GLU A 11 -14.38 15.58 -28.92
CA GLU A 11 -14.33 14.26 -28.29
C GLU A 11 -13.06 14.18 -27.43
N GLU A 12 -13.24 13.97 -26.12
CA GLU A 12 -12.15 13.55 -25.25
C GLU A 12 -11.69 12.15 -25.69
N PRO A 13 -10.37 11.86 -25.66
CA PRO A 13 -9.89 10.55 -26.06
C PRO A 13 -10.43 9.49 -25.10
N ALA A 14 -10.98 8.41 -25.67
CA ALA A 14 -11.45 7.26 -24.92
C ALA A 14 -10.35 6.73 -23.99
N VAL A 15 -10.58 6.83 -22.67
CA VAL A 15 -9.70 6.25 -21.66
C VAL A 15 -9.75 4.73 -21.82
N SER A 16 -8.65 4.14 -22.26
CA SER A 16 -8.48 2.69 -22.31
C SER A 16 -8.41 2.16 -20.87
N TYR A 17 -9.50 1.54 -20.41
CA TYR A 17 -9.54 0.83 -19.13
C TYR A 17 -8.87 -0.54 -19.27
N ALA A 18 -7.55 -0.57 -19.46
CA ALA A 18 -6.79 -1.78 -19.16
C ALA A 18 -6.86 -2.00 -17.65
N SER A 19 -7.21 -3.23 -17.22
CA SER A 19 -7.20 -3.56 -15.79
C SER A 19 -5.80 -3.27 -15.23
N ARG A 20 -5.72 -2.77 -14.00
CA ARG A 20 -4.43 -2.63 -13.30
C ARG A 20 -3.67 -3.97 -13.21
N TYR A 21 -4.37 -5.10 -13.40
CA TYR A 21 -3.86 -6.47 -13.46
C TYR A 21 -3.73 -7.04 -14.89
N SER A 22 -4.05 -6.26 -15.93
CA SER A 22 -3.84 -6.68 -17.31
C SER A 22 -2.34 -6.77 -17.57
N LEU A 23 -1.87 -7.94 -17.97
CA LEU A 23 -0.55 -8.06 -18.60
C LEU A 23 -0.55 -7.11 -19.80
N PRO A 24 0.48 -6.25 -19.97
CA PRO A 24 0.65 -5.52 -21.21
C PRO A 24 0.66 -6.53 -22.35
N ALA A 25 0.02 -6.20 -23.48
CA ALA A 25 0.23 -6.96 -24.70
C ALA A 25 1.73 -7.06 -24.94
N GLU A 26 2.24 -8.28 -25.20
CA GLU A 26 3.63 -8.43 -25.62
C GLU A 26 3.87 -7.48 -26.80
N PRO A 27 4.97 -6.71 -26.79
CA PRO A 27 5.27 -5.82 -27.90
C PRO A 27 5.25 -6.66 -29.17
N LYS A 28 4.44 -6.25 -30.15
CA LYS A 28 4.43 -6.87 -31.48
C LYS A 28 5.88 -6.91 -31.94
N GLU A 29 6.38 -8.10 -32.27
CA GLU A 29 7.72 -8.32 -32.83
C GLU A 29 7.84 -7.54 -34.14
N ASN A 30 8.17 -6.25 -34.05
CA ASN A 30 8.63 -5.39 -35.13
C ASN A 30 9.13 -4.09 -34.50
N ASP A 31 10.19 -4.19 -33.71
CA ASP A 31 11.32 -3.26 -33.78
C ASP A 31 12.52 -3.82 -33.01
N THR A 32 13.60 -4.05 -33.76
CA THR A 32 15.01 -4.17 -33.34
C THR A 32 15.34 -4.75 -31.94
N LYS A 33 15.74 -6.04 -31.96
CA LYS A 33 16.75 -6.70 -31.07
C LYS A 33 17.20 -5.91 -29.82
N SER A 34 16.61 -6.22 -28.66
CA SER A 34 17.36 -6.43 -27.39
C SER A 34 16.45 -6.92 -26.26
N ASN A 35 15.89 -8.13 -26.35
CA ASN A 35 15.50 -8.82 -25.12
C ASN A 35 16.80 -9.23 -24.40
N LEU A 36 17.29 -8.35 -23.51
CA LEU A 36 18.53 -8.57 -22.74
C LEU A 36 18.41 -9.74 -21.74
N CYS A 37 17.20 -10.27 -21.51
CA CYS A 37 16.95 -11.36 -20.58
C CYS A 37 15.94 -12.38 -21.15
N SER A 38 16.27 -13.67 -21.07
CA SER A 38 15.34 -14.79 -21.35
C SER A 38 14.46 -15.09 -20.11
N GLY A 39 13.34 -15.79 -20.30
CA GLY A 39 12.44 -16.18 -19.20
C GLY A 39 11.16 -15.34 -19.05
N PRO A 40 10.33 -15.61 -18.01
CA PRO A 40 8.99 -15.03 -17.85
C PRO A 40 9.03 -13.56 -17.39
N VAL A 41 7.95 -12.80 -17.57
CA VAL A 41 7.84 -11.47 -16.97
C VAL A 41 7.56 -11.58 -15.49
N ILE A 42 8.31 -10.85 -14.64
CA ILE A 42 8.04 -10.79 -13.20
C ILE A 42 7.18 -9.57 -12.85
N LEU A 43 6.07 -9.82 -12.18
CA LEU A 43 5.06 -8.83 -11.83
C LEU A 43 5.23 -8.40 -10.37
N LEU A 44 5.95 -7.30 -10.18
CA LEU A 44 6.25 -6.70 -8.87
C LEU A 44 5.50 -5.38 -8.65
N SER A 45 4.66 -4.98 -9.61
CA SER A 45 3.85 -3.77 -9.57
C SER A 45 2.72 -3.88 -8.54
N HIS A 46 2.27 -5.10 -8.21
CA HIS A 46 1.29 -5.37 -7.17
C HIS A 46 1.96 -5.73 -5.84
N GLY A 47 1.39 -5.23 -4.75
CA GLY A 47 1.78 -5.67 -3.41
C GLY A 47 1.05 -6.95 -2.99
N ASP A 48 1.02 -8.00 -3.80
CA ASP A 48 0.39 -9.26 -3.38
C ASP A 48 1.30 -9.98 -2.35
N PRO A 49 0.82 -10.26 -1.12
CA PRO A 49 1.65 -10.72 -0.02
C PRO A 49 1.83 -12.25 0.03
N THR A 50 2.10 -12.85 -1.12
CA THR A 50 2.21 -14.31 -1.28
C THR A 50 3.42 -14.91 -0.56
N GLY A 51 4.41 -14.09 -0.19
CA GLY A 51 5.58 -14.47 0.59
C GLY A 51 5.26 -15.01 1.98
N PHE A 52 4.07 -14.72 2.54
CA PHE A 52 3.64 -15.29 3.83
C PHE A 52 2.96 -16.66 3.71
N LYS A 53 2.72 -17.17 2.49
CA LYS A 53 2.10 -18.50 2.28
C LYS A 53 2.85 -19.63 2.99
N PRO A 54 4.20 -19.71 2.98
CA PRO A 54 4.92 -20.78 3.67
C PRO A 54 4.63 -20.84 5.17
N PHE A 55 4.56 -19.68 5.85
CA PHE A 55 4.19 -19.62 7.26
C PHE A 55 2.79 -20.19 7.52
N TRP A 56 1.80 -19.75 6.76
CA TRP A 56 0.43 -20.25 6.97
C TRP A 56 0.28 -21.73 6.65
N ARG A 57 1.09 -22.28 5.73
CA ARG A 57 1.19 -23.72 5.51
C ARG A 57 1.79 -24.44 6.71
N SER A 58 2.83 -23.89 7.35
CA SER A 58 3.46 -24.51 8.53
C SER A 58 2.58 -24.47 9.78
N VAL A 59 1.64 -23.51 9.87
CA VAL A 59 0.65 -23.46 10.97
C VAL A 59 -0.32 -24.66 10.92
N GLY A 60 -0.55 -25.22 9.72
CA GLY A 60 -1.41 -26.38 9.52
C GLY A 60 -2.85 -26.15 9.95
N ASP A 61 -3.45 -27.15 10.60
CA ASP A 61 -4.89 -27.16 10.91
C ASP A 61 -5.30 -26.22 12.05
N LYS A 62 -4.36 -25.58 12.77
CA LYS A 62 -4.68 -24.66 13.89
C LYS A 62 -5.56 -23.47 13.45
N CYS A 63 -5.38 -23.01 12.21
CA CYS A 63 -6.17 -21.95 11.59
C CYS A 63 -7.18 -22.48 10.56
N LYS A 64 -7.45 -23.79 10.55
CA LYS A 64 -8.48 -24.38 9.69
C LYS A 64 -9.85 -23.84 10.08
N VAL A 65 -10.66 -23.60 9.06
CA VAL A 65 -12.03 -23.11 9.17
C VAL A 65 -12.95 -24.15 8.55
N THR A 66 -14.04 -24.45 9.25
CA THR A 66 -15.16 -25.26 8.76
C THR A 66 -16.39 -24.35 8.80
N ILE A 67 -17.19 -24.37 7.74
CA ILE A 67 -18.44 -23.61 7.63
C ILE A 67 -19.50 -24.61 7.20
N ASP A 68 -20.52 -24.80 8.02
CA ASP A 68 -21.64 -25.69 7.70
C ASP A 68 -22.58 -25.01 6.69
N SER A 69 -23.34 -25.79 5.94
CA SER A 69 -24.20 -25.27 4.87
C SER A 69 -25.31 -24.34 5.34
N CYS A 70 -25.64 -24.37 6.63
CA CYS A 70 -26.63 -23.50 7.25
C CYS A 70 -26.01 -22.32 8.02
N ASP A 71 -24.68 -22.25 8.12
CA ASP A 71 -24.02 -21.13 8.77
C ASP A 71 -24.16 -19.86 7.93
N PHE A 72 -24.18 -18.72 8.61
CA PHE A 72 -24.07 -17.40 8.00
C PHE A 72 -25.17 -17.02 6.97
N MET A 73 -26.29 -17.74 6.91
CA MET A 73 -27.38 -17.45 5.96
C MET A 73 -28.07 -16.09 6.18
N SER A 74 -28.05 -15.56 7.40
CA SER A 74 -28.68 -14.27 7.75
C SER A 74 -27.80 -13.09 7.33
N TYR A 75 -28.43 -12.04 6.79
CA TYR A 75 -27.80 -10.72 6.60
C TYR A 75 -27.35 -10.09 7.91
N LEU A 76 -28.12 -10.28 8.97
CA LEU A 76 -27.91 -9.62 10.26
C LEU A 76 -26.91 -10.40 11.11
N THR A 77 -26.00 -9.67 11.74
CA THR A 77 -25.05 -10.18 12.73
C THR A 77 -25.41 -9.69 14.12
N ASP A 78 -25.30 -8.38 14.40
CA ASP A 78 -25.69 -7.77 15.67
C ASP A 78 -26.28 -6.37 15.46
N THR A 79 -27.61 -6.27 15.48
CA THR A 79 -28.33 -5.01 15.27
C THR A 79 -28.21 -4.00 16.41
N GLY A 80 -27.60 -4.38 17.54
CA GLY A 80 -27.35 -3.49 18.67
C GLY A 80 -26.10 -2.60 18.51
N THR A 81 -25.26 -2.87 17.52
CA THR A 81 -23.97 -2.18 17.33
C THR A 81 -24.03 -1.15 16.21
N VAL A 82 -23.06 -0.20 16.20
CA VAL A 82 -22.92 0.79 15.12
C VAL A 82 -22.64 0.11 13.77
N CYS A 83 -21.91 -1.00 13.77
CA CYS A 83 -21.57 -1.77 12.58
C CYS A 83 -22.31 -3.10 12.62
N TRP A 84 -23.61 -3.10 12.31
CA TRP A 84 -24.50 -4.23 12.58
C TRP A 84 -24.17 -5.54 11.84
N PHE A 85 -23.29 -5.47 10.84
CA PHE A 85 -22.77 -6.60 10.06
C PHE A 85 -21.35 -7.04 10.48
N LEU A 86 -20.80 -6.51 11.58
CA LEU A 86 -19.52 -6.95 12.14
C LEU A 86 -19.74 -8.15 13.07
N GLU A 87 -19.07 -9.27 12.80
CA GLU A 87 -19.04 -10.42 13.72
C GLU A 87 -18.32 -10.07 15.02
N LYS A 88 -18.94 -10.43 16.14
CA LYS A 88 -18.39 -10.17 17.48
C LYS A 88 -17.01 -10.80 17.66
N GLU A 89 -16.83 -12.03 17.19
CA GLU A 89 -15.56 -12.75 17.25
C GLU A 89 -14.46 -12.04 16.45
N LEU A 90 -14.83 -11.38 15.34
CA LEU A 90 -13.88 -10.60 14.57
C LEU A 90 -13.51 -9.31 15.31
N GLU A 91 -14.50 -8.61 15.89
CA GLU A 91 -14.24 -7.41 16.69
C GLU A 91 -13.28 -7.71 17.86
N GLU A 92 -13.57 -8.76 18.62
CA GLU A 92 -12.76 -9.20 19.75
C GLU A 92 -11.34 -9.56 19.30
N ALA A 93 -11.20 -10.30 18.20
CA ALA A 93 -9.89 -10.66 17.65
C ALA A 93 -9.09 -9.44 17.17
N ILE A 94 -9.73 -8.43 16.56
CA ILE A 94 -9.07 -7.18 16.16
C ILE A 94 -8.59 -6.41 17.38
N ARG A 95 -9.44 -6.25 18.40
CA ARG A 95 -9.08 -5.54 19.64
C ARG A 95 -7.93 -6.24 20.35
N GLN A 96 -7.98 -7.57 20.45
CA GLN A 96 -6.93 -8.34 21.08
C GLN A 96 -5.63 -8.26 20.29
N LEU A 97 -5.67 -8.30 18.96
CA LEU A 97 -4.49 -8.15 18.11
C LEU A 97 -3.78 -6.81 18.36
N HIS A 98 -4.52 -5.70 18.37
CA HIS A 98 -3.95 -4.38 18.62
C HIS A 98 -3.42 -4.22 20.04
N ARG A 99 -4.08 -4.83 21.04
CA ARG A 99 -3.55 -4.89 22.42
C ARG A 99 -2.25 -5.70 22.51
N THR A 100 -2.16 -6.83 21.82
CA THR A 100 -0.96 -7.68 21.80
C THR A 100 0.20 -7.01 21.08
N VAL A 101 -0.04 -6.35 19.95
CA VAL A 101 1.02 -5.68 19.16
C VAL A 101 1.39 -4.31 19.74
N GLY A 102 0.44 -3.62 20.36
CA GLY A 102 0.65 -2.27 20.89
C GLY A 102 0.77 -1.20 19.81
N ASN A 103 0.21 -1.42 18.61
CA ASN A 103 0.33 -0.47 17.49
C ASN A 103 -0.85 0.51 17.36
N ALA A 104 -1.99 0.29 18.04
CA ALA A 104 -3.13 1.21 17.96
C ALA A 104 -4.01 1.18 19.22
N VAL A 105 -4.55 2.34 19.59
CA VAL A 105 -5.59 2.46 20.59
C VAL A 105 -6.92 2.03 19.99
N THR A 106 -7.56 1.02 20.58
CA THR A 106 -8.90 0.57 20.16
C THR A 106 -9.96 0.75 21.23
N ASP A 107 -9.56 0.91 22.49
CA ASP A 107 -10.49 1.15 23.61
C ASP A 107 -11.23 2.48 23.42
N ASP A 108 -12.52 2.49 23.76
CA ASP A 108 -13.44 3.61 23.53
C ASP A 108 -13.47 4.10 22.07
N ARG A 109 -13.32 3.17 21.10
CA ARG A 109 -13.44 3.43 19.66
C ARG A 109 -14.46 2.50 19.01
N HIS A 110 -15.02 2.94 17.90
CA HIS A 110 -15.87 2.14 17.03
C HIS A 110 -15.03 1.37 16.02
N ILE A 111 -15.25 0.05 15.93
CA ILE A 111 -14.64 -0.79 14.91
C ILE A 111 -15.66 -1.04 13.81
N LEU A 112 -15.26 -0.78 12.57
CA LEU A 112 -16.08 -1.03 11.38
C LEU A 112 -15.34 -2.01 10.47
N VAL A 113 -16.02 -3.04 9.96
CA VAL A 113 -15.46 -3.95 8.97
C VAL A 113 -15.81 -3.49 7.55
N GLY A 114 -14.87 -3.66 6.62
CA GLY A 114 -15.10 -3.42 5.20
C GLY A 114 -14.44 -4.46 4.31
N THR A 115 -14.85 -4.49 3.05
CA THR A 115 -14.32 -5.33 1.98
C THR A 115 -12.92 -4.88 1.55
N GLY A 116 -11.97 -5.02 2.47
CA GLY A 116 -10.64 -4.42 2.43
C GLY A 116 -10.64 -2.94 2.87
N SER A 117 -9.44 -2.41 3.16
CA SER A 117 -9.25 -0.98 3.46
C SER A 117 -9.76 -0.09 2.33
N THR A 118 -9.75 -0.57 1.08
CA THR A 118 -10.31 0.15 -0.08
C THR A 118 -11.76 0.56 0.10
N GLN A 119 -12.64 -0.31 0.62
CA GLN A 119 -14.04 0.08 0.84
C GLN A 119 -14.14 1.09 2.00
N LEU A 120 -13.34 0.90 3.04
CA LEU A 120 -13.33 1.79 4.21
C LEU A 120 -12.79 3.19 3.88
N TYR A 121 -11.85 3.28 2.95
CA TYR A 121 -11.39 4.55 2.39
C TYR A 121 -12.55 5.35 1.79
N HIS A 122 -13.33 4.73 0.91
CA HIS A 122 -14.51 5.38 0.32
C HIS A 122 -15.59 5.69 1.36
N ALA A 123 -15.79 4.79 2.33
CA ALA A 123 -16.72 5.02 3.43
C ALA A 123 -16.32 6.25 4.27
N ALA A 124 -15.02 6.40 4.56
CA ALA A 124 -14.50 7.54 5.31
C ALA A 124 -14.63 8.84 4.51
N LEU A 125 -14.32 8.84 3.20
CA LEU A 125 -14.56 10.00 2.33
C LEU A 125 -16.03 10.40 2.35
N TYR A 126 -16.96 9.45 2.17
CA TYR A 126 -18.39 9.71 2.25
C TYR A 126 -18.80 10.28 3.62
N ALA A 127 -18.35 9.67 4.71
CA ALA A 127 -18.74 10.08 6.06
C ALA A 127 -18.29 11.50 6.42
N LEU A 128 -17.08 11.88 6.00
CA LEU A 128 -16.50 13.19 6.26
C LEU A 128 -17.07 14.29 5.37
N THR A 129 -17.72 13.95 4.25
CA THR A 129 -18.19 14.92 3.26
C THR A 129 -19.72 14.99 3.14
N SER A 130 -20.44 13.94 3.55
CA SER A 130 -21.91 13.90 3.55
C SER A 130 -22.51 14.83 4.63
N PRO A 131 -23.57 15.61 4.32
CA PRO A 131 -24.45 15.52 3.14
C PRO A 131 -23.97 16.29 1.89
N GLY A 132 -22.77 16.85 1.92
CA GLY A 132 -22.22 17.70 0.86
C GLY A 132 -22.26 19.18 1.23
N GLY A 133 -21.46 19.96 0.51
CA GLY A 133 -21.44 21.42 0.58
C GLY A 133 -21.61 22.05 -0.81
N PRO A 134 -21.46 23.38 -0.94
CA PRO A 134 -21.55 24.06 -2.23
C PRO A 134 -20.43 23.62 -3.20
N GLU A 135 -19.28 23.23 -2.66
CA GLU A 135 -18.13 22.75 -3.42
C GLU A 135 -17.69 21.37 -2.89
N PRO A 136 -17.15 20.49 -3.75
CA PRO A 136 -16.56 19.22 -3.32
C PRO A 136 -15.34 19.45 -2.44
N VAL A 137 -15.23 18.68 -1.36
CA VAL A 137 -14.11 18.73 -0.42
C VAL A 137 -12.81 18.27 -1.10
N ASN A 138 -11.73 19.00 -0.89
CA ASN A 138 -10.42 18.66 -1.47
C ASN A 138 -9.82 17.46 -0.72
N VAL A 139 -9.36 16.44 -1.45
CA VAL A 139 -8.63 15.29 -0.90
C VAL A 139 -7.18 15.36 -1.34
N VAL A 140 -6.25 15.36 -0.38
CA VAL A 140 -4.80 15.51 -0.64
C VAL A 140 -4.00 14.42 0.05
N SER A 141 -2.78 14.18 -0.43
CA SER A 141 -1.80 13.33 0.25
C SER A 141 -0.39 13.78 -0.10
N ALA A 142 0.53 13.70 0.84
CA ALA A 142 1.91 14.13 0.65
C ALA A 142 2.65 13.24 -0.36
N VAL A 143 3.27 13.83 -1.39
CA VAL A 143 4.09 13.07 -2.35
C VAL A 143 5.38 12.52 -1.69
N PRO A 144 5.86 11.32 -2.08
CA PRO A 144 5.14 10.34 -2.89
C PRO A 144 3.97 9.72 -2.09
N TYR A 145 2.79 9.60 -2.70
CA TYR A 145 1.58 9.05 -2.06
C TYR A 145 1.16 7.73 -2.69
N TYR A 146 0.30 6.96 -2.02
CA TYR A 146 -0.21 5.72 -2.60
C TYR A 146 -0.93 5.99 -3.92
N SER A 147 -0.38 5.47 -5.01
CA SER A 147 -0.79 5.74 -6.39
C SER A 147 -2.25 5.46 -6.72
N SER A 148 -3.00 4.74 -5.87
CA SER A 148 -4.43 4.51 -6.12
C SER A 148 -5.30 5.67 -5.63
N TYR A 149 -4.84 6.51 -4.70
CA TYR A 149 -5.69 7.59 -4.15
C TYR A 149 -6.25 8.53 -5.21
N PRO A 150 -5.48 9.04 -6.21
CA PRO A 150 -6.05 9.93 -7.22
C PRO A 150 -7.16 9.27 -8.03
N GLU A 151 -6.91 8.04 -8.49
CA GLU A 151 -7.84 7.27 -9.32
C GLU A 151 -9.09 6.89 -8.52
N GLU A 152 -8.93 6.32 -7.33
CA GLU A 152 -10.05 5.93 -6.46
C GLU A 152 -10.91 7.16 -6.09
N THR A 153 -10.30 8.28 -5.73
CA THR A 153 -11.05 9.51 -5.37
C THR A 153 -11.91 10.02 -6.52
N ASN A 154 -11.37 10.00 -7.74
CA ASN A 154 -12.06 10.58 -8.89
C ASN A 154 -12.95 9.58 -9.63
N PHE A 155 -12.79 8.26 -9.40
CA PHE A 155 -13.43 7.21 -10.20
C PHE A 155 -14.96 7.34 -10.29
N LEU A 156 -15.62 7.70 -9.19
CA LEU A 156 -17.08 7.82 -9.13
C LEU A 156 -17.61 9.19 -9.57
N CYS A 157 -16.73 10.15 -9.93
CA CYS A 157 -17.11 11.53 -10.24
C CYS A 157 -18.04 12.15 -9.17
N SER A 158 -17.74 11.90 -7.90
CA SER A 158 -18.56 12.34 -6.77
C SER A 158 -18.63 13.86 -6.69
N ALA A 159 -19.81 14.40 -6.37
CA ALA A 159 -19.97 15.83 -6.05
C ALA A 159 -19.52 16.16 -4.60
N LEU A 160 -19.21 15.16 -3.78
CA LEU A 160 -18.87 15.34 -2.37
C LEU A 160 -17.38 15.66 -2.15
N TYR A 161 -16.52 15.14 -3.01
CA TYR A 161 -15.07 15.23 -2.87
C TYR A 161 -14.37 15.18 -4.22
N LYS A 162 -13.16 15.73 -4.28
CA LYS A 162 -12.29 15.70 -5.47
C LYS A 162 -10.83 15.54 -5.09
N TRP A 163 -10.06 14.85 -5.91
CA TRP A 163 -8.60 14.81 -5.74
C TRP A 163 -8.00 16.19 -5.97
N ALA A 164 -7.20 16.65 -5.01
CA ALA A 164 -6.58 17.99 -5.02
C ALA A 164 -5.04 17.95 -5.03
N GLY A 165 -4.43 16.76 -5.09
CA GLY A 165 -3.00 16.61 -5.33
C GLY A 165 -2.15 16.53 -4.06
N ASP A 166 -0.96 17.10 -4.16
CA ASP A 166 0.09 17.02 -3.15
C ASP A 166 -0.21 17.89 -1.92
N ALA A 167 -0.15 17.28 -0.74
CA ALA A 167 -0.36 17.97 0.54
C ALA A 167 0.73 19.01 0.84
N TYR A 168 1.98 18.85 0.37
CA TYR A 168 3.05 19.83 0.65
C TYR A 168 2.81 21.19 -0.01
N THR A 169 2.16 21.19 -1.18
CA THR A 169 1.92 22.39 -1.98
C THR A 169 0.47 22.86 -1.93
N PHE A 170 -0.37 22.20 -1.13
CA PHE A 170 -1.79 22.53 -1.01
C PHE A 170 -1.99 23.83 -0.24
N ASP A 171 -2.53 24.85 -0.92
CA ASP A 171 -2.70 26.18 -0.37
C ASP A 171 -4.16 26.69 -0.40
N LYS A 172 -5.09 25.94 -0.98
CA LYS A 172 -6.49 26.34 -1.17
C LYS A 172 -7.21 26.53 0.18
N GLU A 173 -8.09 27.52 0.22
CA GLU A 173 -8.99 27.74 1.35
C GLU A 173 -10.14 26.72 1.36
N GLY A 174 -10.75 26.55 2.54
CA GLY A 174 -11.91 25.68 2.75
C GLY A 174 -11.55 24.28 3.27
N PRO A 175 -12.57 23.41 3.41
CA PRO A 175 -12.40 22.09 3.99
C PRO A 175 -11.55 21.19 3.11
N TYR A 176 -10.75 20.35 3.74
CA TYR A 176 -9.96 19.32 3.08
C TYR A 176 -9.88 18.05 3.91
N ILE A 177 -9.57 16.95 3.23
CA ILE A 177 -9.21 15.67 3.83
C ILE A 177 -7.77 15.37 3.44
N GLU A 178 -6.90 15.19 4.42
CA GLU A 178 -5.54 14.72 4.20
C GLU A 178 -5.44 13.22 4.48
N LEU A 179 -4.91 12.48 3.50
CA LEU A 179 -4.63 11.06 3.60
C LEU A 179 -3.18 10.87 4.07
N VAL A 180 -3.02 10.33 5.26
CA VAL A 180 -1.72 10.09 5.90
C VAL A 180 -1.45 8.58 5.91
N THR A 181 -0.64 8.10 4.96
CA THR A 181 -0.20 6.70 4.95
C THR A 181 1.06 6.53 5.78
N MET A 182 1.01 5.68 6.82
CA MET A 182 2.12 5.47 7.75
C MET A 182 2.22 4.01 8.19
N PRO A 183 3.36 3.32 7.96
CA PRO A 183 4.43 3.65 7.02
C PRO A 183 3.91 3.88 5.61
N ASN A 184 4.58 4.76 4.89
CA ASN A 184 4.12 5.22 3.60
C ASN A 184 4.24 4.16 2.48
N ASN A 185 3.36 4.28 1.48
CA ASN A 185 3.48 3.63 0.18
C ASN A 185 3.74 4.74 -0.86
N PRO A 186 4.92 4.80 -1.49
CA PRO A 186 5.78 3.65 -1.79
C PRO A 186 7.05 3.51 -0.95
N ASP A 187 7.47 4.55 -0.23
CA ASP A 187 8.84 4.68 0.27
C ASP A 187 9.05 4.19 1.71
N GLY A 188 8.01 3.68 2.37
CA GLY A 188 8.12 3.09 3.70
C GLY A 188 8.41 4.08 4.83
N GLN A 189 8.41 5.39 4.56
CA GLN A 189 8.70 6.40 5.57
C GLN A 189 7.56 6.51 6.60
N VAL A 190 7.92 6.67 7.87
CA VAL A 190 6.99 7.07 8.92
C VAL A 190 6.83 8.58 8.82
N ARG A 191 5.58 9.05 8.62
CA ARG A 191 5.27 10.48 8.41
C ARG A 191 3.92 10.85 9.02
N GLY A 192 3.79 12.12 9.37
CA GLY A 192 2.55 12.72 9.89
C GLY A 192 1.83 13.58 8.86
N PRO A 193 0.74 14.26 9.27
CA PRO A 193 0.06 15.24 8.43
C PRO A 193 0.96 16.43 8.10
N THR A 194 0.75 17.00 6.93
CA THR A 194 1.57 18.05 6.32
C THR A 194 0.79 19.37 6.23
N VAL A 195 -0.52 19.31 5.99
CA VAL A 195 -1.35 20.51 5.90
C VAL A 195 -1.67 20.97 7.32
N ASN A 196 -0.90 21.94 7.81
CA ASN A 196 -1.05 22.50 9.15
C ASN A 196 -2.11 23.61 9.18
N ARG A 197 -3.39 23.25 9.05
CA ARG A 197 -4.54 24.18 9.07
C ARG A 197 -5.71 23.59 9.87
N ASN A 198 -6.55 24.47 10.43
CA ASN A 198 -7.61 24.07 11.37
C ASN A 198 -8.81 23.35 10.74
N ASP A 199 -9.03 23.51 9.43
CA ASP A 199 -10.23 23.00 8.74
C ASP A 199 -10.04 21.59 8.13
N GLY A 200 -8.93 20.93 8.44
CA GLY A 200 -8.58 19.62 7.92
C GLY A 200 -9.19 18.45 8.68
N LYS A 201 -9.58 17.41 7.94
CA LYS A 201 -9.85 16.08 8.50
C LYS A 201 -8.76 15.11 8.05
N LEU A 202 -8.35 14.21 8.95
CA LEU A 202 -7.26 13.28 8.69
C LEU A 202 -7.79 11.85 8.60
N ILE A 203 -7.37 11.13 7.56
CA ILE A 203 -7.54 9.67 7.46
C ILE A 203 -6.14 9.06 7.53
N HIS A 204 -5.88 8.26 8.56
CA HIS A 204 -4.61 7.57 8.71
C HIS A 204 -4.72 6.17 8.12
N ASP A 205 -4.03 5.92 7.02
CA ASP A 205 -3.91 4.58 6.43
C ASP A 205 -2.70 3.86 7.04
N LEU A 206 -2.98 2.95 7.95
CA LEU A 206 -2.02 2.21 8.77
C LEU A 206 -1.87 0.76 8.28
N ALA A 207 -2.10 0.51 7.00
CA ALA A 207 -2.00 -0.83 6.40
C ALA A 207 -0.65 -1.53 6.68
N TYR A 208 0.44 -0.77 6.79
CA TYR A 208 1.79 -1.30 7.01
C TYR A 208 2.32 -1.07 8.43
N TYR A 209 1.53 -0.56 9.38
CA TYR A 209 2.00 -0.28 10.74
C TYR A 209 2.03 -1.55 11.61
N TRP A 210 2.91 -2.48 11.23
CA TRP A 210 3.07 -3.80 11.83
C TRP A 210 4.55 -4.17 11.99
N PRO A 211 4.91 -5.02 12.99
CA PRO A 211 6.31 -5.36 13.30
C PRO A 211 7.12 -5.94 12.13
N GLN A 212 6.46 -6.58 11.16
CA GLN A 212 7.15 -7.11 9.98
C GLN A 212 7.71 -6.02 9.05
N TYR A 213 7.23 -4.77 9.14
CA TYR A 213 7.60 -3.70 8.21
C TYR A 213 8.32 -2.53 8.87
N THR A 214 7.99 -2.25 10.13
CA THR A 214 8.47 -1.05 10.84
C THR A 214 8.53 -1.31 12.34
N PRO A 215 9.44 -0.65 13.07
CA PRO A 215 9.38 -0.55 14.52
C PRO A 215 8.01 0.00 14.97
N ILE A 216 7.45 -0.60 16.03
CA ILE A 216 6.27 -0.05 16.71
C ILE A 216 6.78 0.90 17.78
N THR A 217 6.82 2.19 17.46
CA THR A 217 7.40 3.23 18.34
C THR A 217 6.38 3.83 19.30
N ALA A 218 5.09 3.77 18.95
CA ALA A 218 3.98 4.19 19.80
C ALA A 218 2.64 3.57 19.36
N GLN A 219 1.66 3.56 20.26
CA GLN A 219 0.27 3.28 19.87
C GLN A 219 -0.27 4.44 19.05
N ALA A 220 -0.75 4.16 17.84
CA ALA A 220 -1.47 5.15 17.04
C ALA A 220 -2.83 5.48 17.70
N ASP A 221 -3.14 6.77 17.84
CA ASP A 221 -4.41 7.24 18.40
C ASP A 221 -4.99 8.40 17.59
N TYR A 222 -5.37 8.10 16.34
CA TYR A 222 -5.92 9.07 15.41
C TYR A 222 -7.45 8.95 15.27
N ASP A 223 -8.09 9.95 14.67
CA ASP A 223 -9.55 10.01 14.54
C ASP A 223 -10.14 8.88 13.68
N ILE A 224 -9.47 8.58 12.57
CA ILE A 224 -9.81 7.50 11.65
C ILE A 224 -8.51 6.76 11.31
N MET A 225 -8.43 5.50 11.71
CA MET A 225 -7.30 4.62 11.41
C MET A 225 -7.77 3.44 10.58
N LEU A 226 -7.17 3.24 9.40
CA LEU A 226 -7.51 2.16 8.48
C LEU A 226 -6.45 1.06 8.52
N PHE A 227 -6.90 -0.18 8.63
CA PHE A 227 -6.05 -1.37 8.61
C PHE A 227 -6.58 -2.40 7.61
N THR A 228 -5.72 -3.34 7.21
CA THR A 228 -6.13 -4.44 6.34
C THR A 228 -5.51 -5.77 6.70
N PHE A 229 -6.33 -6.81 6.65
CA PHE A 229 -5.91 -8.21 6.79
C PHE A 229 -4.90 -8.62 5.71
N SER A 230 -4.94 -7.94 4.56
CA SER A 230 -4.02 -8.17 3.45
C SER A 230 -2.57 -7.99 3.87
N LYS A 231 -2.26 -6.91 4.59
CA LYS A 231 -0.89 -6.51 4.89
C LYS A 231 -0.47 -6.86 6.30
N SER A 232 -1.43 -6.98 7.22
CA SER A 232 -1.14 -7.49 8.55
C SER A 232 -0.80 -8.98 8.51
N MET A 233 -1.57 -9.80 7.77
CA MET A 233 -1.47 -11.28 7.84
C MET A 233 -1.28 -11.96 6.48
N GLY A 234 -1.20 -11.23 5.37
CA GLY A 234 -0.98 -11.83 4.04
C GLY A 234 -2.24 -12.41 3.37
N HIS A 235 -3.43 -12.18 3.90
CA HIS A 235 -4.68 -12.74 3.37
C HIS A 235 -5.44 -11.76 2.45
N ALA A 236 -4.76 -11.28 1.41
CA ALA A 236 -5.32 -10.28 0.50
C ALA A 236 -6.61 -10.72 -0.19
N GLY A 237 -6.74 -12.01 -0.54
CA GLY A 237 -7.93 -12.56 -1.18
C GLY A 237 -9.17 -12.64 -0.29
N SER A 238 -9.03 -12.56 1.04
CA SER A 238 -10.18 -12.54 1.96
C SER A 238 -10.92 -11.21 1.96
N ARG A 239 -10.34 -10.16 1.38
CA ARG A 239 -10.95 -8.84 1.27
C ARG A 239 -11.48 -8.32 2.62
N ILE A 240 -10.68 -8.43 3.69
CA ILE A 240 -11.02 -7.85 5.00
C ILE A 240 -10.12 -6.65 5.30
N GLY A 241 -10.76 -5.57 5.72
CA GLY A 241 -10.13 -4.44 6.40
C GLY A 241 -11.02 -3.98 7.54
N TRP A 242 -10.44 -3.19 8.44
CA TRP A 242 -11.19 -2.57 9.52
C TRP A 242 -10.76 -1.12 9.71
N ALA A 243 -11.72 -0.29 10.11
CA ALA A 243 -11.47 1.07 10.54
C ALA A 243 -11.67 1.14 12.05
N VAL A 244 -10.78 1.87 12.73
CA VAL A 244 -10.94 2.27 14.13
C VAL A 244 -11.27 3.76 14.12
N VAL A 245 -12.46 4.11 14.63
CA VAL A 245 -13.05 5.45 14.50
C VAL A 245 -13.39 6.02 15.86
N LYS A 246 -12.91 7.24 16.15
CA LYS A 246 -13.20 7.97 17.39
C LYS A 246 -14.64 8.49 17.41
N ASP A 247 -15.02 9.21 16.37
CA ASP A 247 -16.31 9.89 16.29
C ASP A 247 -17.44 8.92 15.90
N LYS A 248 -18.46 8.84 16.76
CA LYS A 248 -19.62 7.95 16.56
C LYS A 248 -20.45 8.31 15.33
N ASP A 249 -20.63 9.60 15.03
CA ASP A 249 -21.43 10.06 13.90
C ASP A 249 -20.71 9.76 12.58
N VAL A 250 -19.38 9.93 12.56
CA VAL A 250 -18.55 9.46 11.44
C VAL A 250 -18.70 7.95 11.28
N ALA A 251 -18.61 7.19 12.37
CA ALA A 251 -18.73 5.74 12.33
C ALA A 251 -20.10 5.29 11.77
N ILE A 252 -21.20 5.93 12.21
CA ILE A 252 -22.56 5.67 11.69
C ILE A 252 -22.64 5.95 10.19
N LYS A 253 -22.10 7.08 9.71
CA LYS A 253 -22.11 7.40 8.27
C LYS A 253 -21.25 6.43 7.45
N MET A 254 -20.12 5.99 7.98
CA MET A 254 -19.29 4.96 7.35
C MET A 254 -20.05 3.63 7.26
N THR A 255 -20.71 3.18 8.33
CA THR A 255 -21.59 2.01 8.31
C THR A 255 -22.66 2.17 7.24
N LYS A 256 -23.30 3.35 7.17
CA LYS A 256 -24.38 3.60 6.20
C LYS A 256 -23.89 3.51 4.76
N TYR A 257 -22.69 4.00 4.48
CA TYR A 257 -22.06 3.83 3.17
C TYR A 257 -21.90 2.35 2.82
N ILE A 258 -21.34 1.54 3.73
CA ILE A 258 -21.08 0.11 3.49
C ILE A 258 -22.40 -0.67 3.33
N GLU A 259 -23.41 -0.34 4.13
CA GLU A 259 -24.76 -0.89 4.00
C GLU A 259 -25.32 -0.63 2.58
N LEU A 260 -25.24 0.60 2.08
CA LEU A 260 -25.73 0.95 0.75
C LEU A 260 -24.86 0.39 -0.38
N ASN A 261 -23.55 0.26 -0.14
CA ASN A 261 -22.60 -0.20 -1.13
C ASN A 261 -22.65 -1.72 -1.35
N SER A 262 -22.82 -2.50 -0.29
CA SER A 262 -22.73 -3.97 -0.36
C SER A 262 -23.56 -4.74 0.66
N ILE A 263 -24.41 -4.09 1.47
CA ILE A 263 -25.19 -4.74 2.55
C ILE A 263 -24.25 -5.46 3.54
N GLY A 264 -23.17 -4.78 3.93
CA GLY A 264 -22.17 -5.34 4.85
C GLY A 264 -21.03 -6.07 4.15
N VAL A 265 -20.42 -7.04 4.86
CA VAL A 265 -19.20 -7.76 4.44
C VAL A 265 -19.40 -9.26 4.63
N SER A 266 -18.89 -10.08 3.69
CA SER A 266 -19.00 -11.56 3.72
C SER A 266 -18.70 -12.13 5.11
N ARG A 267 -19.68 -12.85 5.66
CA ARG A 267 -19.58 -13.49 6.97
C ARG A 267 -18.54 -14.60 6.98
N GLU A 268 -18.36 -15.33 5.88
CA GLU A 268 -17.31 -16.34 5.74
C GLU A 268 -15.91 -15.70 5.80
N SER A 269 -15.74 -14.55 5.16
CA SER A 269 -14.49 -13.80 5.18
C SER A 269 -14.18 -13.26 6.58
N GLN A 270 -15.21 -12.77 7.28
CA GLN A 270 -15.09 -12.33 8.67
C GLN A 270 -14.75 -13.48 9.61
N HIS A 271 -15.45 -14.61 9.50
CA HIS A 271 -15.22 -15.80 10.32
C HIS A 271 -13.79 -16.35 10.13
N ARG A 272 -13.33 -16.44 8.87
CA ARG A 272 -11.95 -16.82 8.56
C ARG A 272 -10.93 -15.85 9.14
N ALA A 273 -11.18 -14.54 9.04
CA ALA A 273 -10.30 -13.53 9.62
C ALA A 273 -10.28 -13.63 11.15
N ALA A 274 -11.43 -13.76 11.81
CA ALA A 274 -11.55 -13.92 13.25
C ALA A 274 -10.73 -15.11 13.76
N LYS A 275 -10.82 -16.27 13.08
CA LYS A 275 -10.04 -17.47 13.43
C LYS A 275 -8.54 -17.23 13.36
N ILE A 276 -8.06 -16.60 12.29
CA ILE A 276 -6.63 -16.35 12.07
C ILE A 276 -6.10 -15.29 13.02
N LEU A 277 -6.82 -14.17 13.19
CA LEU A 277 -6.44 -13.09 14.10
C LEU A 277 -6.48 -13.55 15.56
N GLY A 278 -7.49 -14.35 15.93
CA GLY A 278 -7.58 -14.97 17.24
C GLY A 278 -6.40 -15.89 17.53
N ALA A 279 -6.04 -16.76 16.58
CA ALA A 279 -4.89 -17.66 16.72
C ALA A 279 -3.55 -16.90 16.84
N VAL A 280 -3.38 -15.81 16.09
CA VAL A 280 -2.21 -14.93 16.19
C VAL A 280 -2.15 -14.24 17.56
N SER A 281 -3.29 -13.79 18.07
CA SER A 281 -3.32 -12.98 19.30
C SER A 281 -3.34 -13.81 20.59
N ASP A 282 -3.58 -15.12 20.48
CA ASP A 282 -3.56 -16.06 21.59
C ASP A 282 -2.12 -16.40 22.01
N SER A 283 -1.70 -15.82 23.13
CA SER A 283 -0.37 -16.05 23.72
C SER A 283 -0.07 -17.52 24.02
N SER A 284 -1.07 -18.37 24.24
CA SER A 284 -0.88 -19.80 24.50
C SER A 284 -0.48 -20.59 23.25
N GLN A 285 -0.80 -20.07 22.06
CA GLN A 285 -0.51 -20.74 20.80
C GLN A 285 0.87 -20.38 20.22
N CYS A 286 1.49 -19.31 20.72
CA CYS A 286 2.73 -18.70 20.22
C CYS A 286 2.72 -18.34 18.72
N ILE A 287 1.59 -18.49 18.00
CA ILE A 287 1.51 -18.27 16.55
C ILE A 287 1.81 -16.82 16.19
N GLY A 288 1.33 -15.85 16.97
CA GLY A 288 1.58 -14.44 16.67
C GLY A 288 3.03 -14.03 16.84
N ALA A 289 3.66 -14.40 17.96
CA ALA A 289 5.09 -14.15 18.15
C ALA A 289 5.89 -14.76 16.99
N ASN A 290 5.60 -16.02 16.64
CA ASN A 290 6.24 -16.69 15.52
C ASN A 290 5.93 -16.03 14.17
N PHE A 291 4.72 -15.49 13.97
CA PHE A 291 4.34 -14.81 12.72
C PHE A 291 5.08 -13.49 12.54
N PHE A 292 5.10 -12.65 13.58
CA PHE A 292 5.77 -11.35 13.52
C PHE A 292 7.29 -11.51 13.45
N GLU A 293 7.86 -12.48 14.17
CA GLU A 293 9.28 -12.85 14.05
C GLU A 293 9.61 -13.40 12.65
N TYR A 294 8.79 -14.30 12.11
CA TYR A 294 8.94 -14.80 10.75
C TYR A 294 8.86 -13.67 9.72
N GLY A 295 7.86 -12.79 9.84
CA GLY A 295 7.65 -11.67 8.94
C GLY A 295 8.82 -10.68 8.99
N LYS A 296 9.27 -10.33 10.20
CA LYS A 296 10.44 -9.47 10.42
C LYS A 296 11.70 -10.08 9.79
N SER A 297 11.95 -11.36 10.05
CA SER A 297 13.12 -12.09 9.53
C SER A 297 13.10 -12.18 7.99
N LEU A 298 11.95 -12.52 7.41
CA LEU A 298 11.76 -12.58 5.96
C LEU A 298 12.04 -11.22 5.31
N MET A 299 11.50 -10.15 5.89
CA MET A 299 11.69 -8.81 5.35
C MET A 299 13.15 -8.35 5.50
N ALA A 300 13.78 -8.55 6.66
CA ALA A 300 15.18 -8.23 6.90
C ALA A 300 16.11 -8.97 5.91
N GLU A 301 15.88 -10.26 5.66
CA GLU A 301 16.64 -11.05 4.69
C GLU A 301 16.52 -10.47 3.27
N ARG A 302 15.28 -10.17 2.83
CA ARG A 302 15.04 -9.61 1.50
C ARG A 302 15.68 -8.24 1.33
N TRP A 303 15.60 -7.38 2.34
CA TRP A 303 16.24 -6.07 2.34
C TRP A 303 17.77 -6.15 2.37
N THR A 304 18.34 -7.12 3.08
CA THR A 304 19.78 -7.41 3.05
C THR A 304 20.22 -7.77 1.63
N LYS A 305 19.53 -8.73 1.00
CA LYS A 305 19.86 -9.22 -0.34
C LYS A 305 19.74 -8.13 -1.42
N ILE A 306 18.68 -7.32 -1.42
CA ILE A 306 18.53 -6.23 -2.41
C ILE A 306 19.56 -5.12 -2.20
N ARG A 307 19.87 -4.76 -0.94
CA ARG A 307 20.92 -3.77 -0.65
C ARG A 307 22.28 -4.26 -1.10
N GLU A 308 22.58 -5.55 -0.95
CA GLU A 308 23.80 -6.14 -1.48
C GLU A 308 23.87 -6.03 -3.01
N VAL A 309 22.81 -6.40 -3.74
CA VAL A 309 22.74 -6.25 -5.20
C VAL A 309 22.94 -4.80 -5.63
N ILE A 310 22.27 -3.86 -4.96
CA ILE A 310 22.37 -2.43 -5.27
C ILE A 310 23.74 -1.87 -4.90
N SER A 311 24.37 -2.32 -3.81
CA SER A 311 25.72 -1.84 -3.44
C SER A 311 26.80 -2.17 -4.47
N ARG A 312 26.58 -3.22 -5.28
CA ARG A 312 27.49 -3.63 -6.37
C ARG A 312 27.31 -2.80 -7.64
N SER A 313 26.21 -2.06 -7.78
CA SER A 313 25.87 -1.25 -8.94
C SER A 313 25.77 0.23 -8.54
N ARG A 314 26.37 1.15 -9.31
CA ARG A 314 26.16 2.58 -9.05
C ARG A 314 24.88 3.11 -9.71
N LEU A 315 24.17 2.26 -10.45
CA LEU A 315 22.99 2.61 -11.22
C LEU A 315 21.76 2.93 -10.37
N PHE A 316 21.61 2.26 -9.22
CA PHE A 316 20.40 2.36 -8.41
C PHE A 316 20.66 2.88 -7.01
N SER A 317 19.63 3.45 -6.39
CA SER A 317 19.63 3.83 -4.97
C SER A 317 18.30 3.48 -4.30
N LEU A 318 18.35 3.29 -2.99
CA LEU A 318 17.21 3.04 -2.10
C LEU A 318 17.14 4.12 -1.02
N PRO A 319 15.96 4.38 -0.44
CA PRO A 319 15.85 5.19 0.75
C PRO A 319 16.67 4.58 1.90
N LYS A 320 17.18 5.46 2.75
CA LYS A 320 17.79 5.07 4.02
C LYS A 320 16.72 5.10 5.09
N TYR A 321 16.75 4.12 5.98
CA TYR A 321 15.90 4.08 7.15
C TYR A 321 16.79 4.15 8.38
N MET A 322 16.30 4.82 9.42
CA MET A 322 17.01 4.92 10.68
C MET A 322 16.51 3.83 11.61
N GLU A 323 17.41 3.32 12.43
CA GLU A 323 17.06 2.38 13.49
C GLU A 323 16.27 3.09 14.59
N GLU A 324 15.21 2.44 15.07
CA GLU A 324 14.39 2.95 16.18
C GLU A 324 14.05 1.82 17.14
N TYR A 325 13.83 2.18 18.41
CA TYR A 325 13.42 1.23 19.43
C TYR A 325 11.98 0.75 19.18
N CYS A 326 11.82 -0.56 18.98
CA CYS A 326 10.51 -1.18 18.78
C CYS A 326 9.94 -1.68 20.11
N GLN A 327 8.82 -1.10 20.55
CA GLN A 327 8.14 -1.49 21.79
C GLN A 327 7.61 -2.93 21.74
N PHE A 328 7.29 -3.43 20.54
CA PHE A 328 6.80 -4.81 20.37
C PHE A 328 7.91 -5.85 20.57
N SER A 329 9.07 -5.66 19.92
CA SER A 329 10.18 -6.62 20.02
C SER A 329 11.12 -6.35 21.20
N GLY A 330 11.06 -5.16 21.81
CA GLY A 330 11.92 -4.77 22.93
C GLY A 330 13.37 -4.50 22.54
N GLU A 331 13.64 -4.25 21.26
CA GLU A 331 14.98 -4.05 20.70
C GLU A 331 14.96 -2.94 19.63
N ASP A 332 16.14 -2.35 19.41
CA ASP A 332 16.38 -1.45 18.29
C ASP A 332 16.31 -2.23 16.97
N THR A 333 15.60 -1.68 15.99
CA THR A 333 15.45 -2.34 14.69
C THR A 333 15.21 -1.33 13.58
N GLU A 334 15.73 -1.62 12.39
CA GLU A 334 15.52 -0.80 11.21
C GLU A 334 14.17 -1.16 10.54
N PRO A 335 13.45 -0.17 9.97
CA PRO A 335 12.34 -0.44 9.06
C PRO A 335 12.75 -1.31 7.87
N HIS A 336 11.89 -2.28 7.55
CA HIS A 336 12.00 -3.15 6.38
C HIS A 336 10.69 -3.10 5.57
N PRO A 337 10.44 -2.01 4.83
CA PRO A 337 9.13 -1.78 4.20
C PRO A 337 8.69 -2.86 3.21
N ALA A 338 7.38 -2.94 3.01
CA ALA A 338 6.76 -3.86 2.05
C ALA A 338 7.19 -3.64 0.57
N PHE A 339 7.79 -2.49 0.26
CA PHE A 339 8.20 -2.14 -1.08
C PHE A 339 9.59 -1.51 -1.10
N ALA A 340 10.37 -1.85 -2.12
CA ALA A 340 11.57 -1.12 -2.47
C ALA A 340 11.20 0.08 -3.35
N TRP A 341 11.53 1.29 -2.89
CA TRP A 341 11.39 2.52 -3.68
C TRP A 341 12.69 2.79 -4.43
N LEU A 342 12.85 2.10 -5.55
CA LEU A 342 14.08 2.08 -6.33
C LEU A 342 14.20 3.37 -7.15
N LYS A 343 15.34 4.05 -7.06
CA LYS A 343 15.67 5.21 -7.91
C LYS A 343 16.81 4.85 -8.86
N CYS A 344 16.72 5.29 -10.11
CA CYS A 344 17.86 5.28 -11.02
C CYS A 344 18.70 6.56 -10.84
N ASN A 345 20.01 6.38 -10.71
CA ASN A 345 20.97 7.48 -10.56
C ASN A 345 21.43 8.05 -11.90
N ASN A 346 21.27 7.29 -12.99
CA ASN A 346 21.60 7.75 -14.33
C ASN A 346 20.48 8.60 -14.93
N ASP A 347 20.82 9.33 -15.99
CA ASP A 347 19.84 10.10 -16.73
C ASP A 347 19.03 9.17 -17.64
N ILE A 348 17.88 8.74 -17.13
CA ILE A 348 16.87 7.99 -17.87
C ILE A 348 15.55 8.76 -17.83
N GLU A 349 14.76 8.60 -18.88
CA GLU A 349 13.45 9.25 -18.99
C GLU A 349 12.42 8.62 -18.04
N ASP A 350 12.36 7.28 -17.99
CA ASP A 350 11.38 6.55 -17.18
C ASP A 350 11.96 5.20 -16.72
N LEU A 351 12.03 4.99 -15.40
CA LEU A 351 12.58 3.76 -14.81
C LEU A 351 11.65 2.56 -15.00
N GLU A 352 10.33 2.75 -15.04
CA GLU A 352 9.40 1.66 -15.28
C GLU A 352 9.60 1.10 -16.69
N ILE A 353 9.68 1.97 -17.69
CA ILE A 353 9.93 1.58 -19.09
C ILE A 353 11.29 0.92 -19.22
N PHE A 354 12.31 1.44 -18.54
CA PHE A 354 13.65 0.85 -18.55
C PHE A 354 13.67 -0.58 -18.00
N LEU A 355 13.06 -0.82 -16.83
CA LEU A 355 13.01 -2.13 -16.18
C LEU A 355 12.20 -3.18 -16.97
N ARG A 356 11.20 -2.74 -17.76
CA ARG A 356 10.44 -3.64 -18.66
C ARG A 356 11.34 -4.34 -19.70
N ARG A 357 12.45 -3.73 -20.12
CA ARG A 357 13.43 -4.35 -21.05
C ARG A 357 14.12 -5.58 -20.44
N TYR A 358 14.18 -5.62 -19.11
CA TYR A 358 14.67 -6.74 -18.32
C TYR A 358 13.54 -7.63 -17.81
N LYS A 359 12.32 -7.47 -18.34
CA LYS A 359 11.11 -8.19 -17.94
C LYS A 359 10.76 -8.03 -16.45
N ILE A 360 11.12 -6.89 -15.86
CA ILE A 360 10.75 -6.50 -14.50
C ILE A 360 9.62 -5.47 -14.59
N MET A 361 8.44 -5.80 -14.07
CA MET A 361 7.31 -4.86 -14.01
C MET A 361 7.13 -4.36 -12.58
N GLY A 362 7.64 -3.17 -12.29
CA GLY A 362 7.30 -2.41 -11.08
C GLY A 362 6.18 -1.40 -11.34
N ARG A 363 5.93 -0.49 -10.40
CA ARG A 363 4.97 0.62 -10.58
C ARG A 363 5.72 1.95 -10.62
N GLY A 364 5.62 2.67 -11.73
CA GLY A 364 6.38 3.88 -12.03
C GLY A 364 6.09 5.05 -11.10
N GLY A 365 7.11 5.87 -10.86
CA GLY A 365 7.10 6.91 -9.84
C GLY A 365 6.14 8.06 -10.11
N SER A 366 5.88 8.34 -11.38
CA SER A 366 4.89 9.32 -11.85
C SER A 366 3.49 9.04 -11.28
N LEU A 367 3.12 7.77 -11.14
CA LEU A 367 1.83 7.36 -10.57
C LEU A 367 1.69 7.69 -9.08
N PHE A 368 2.81 7.90 -8.37
CA PHE A 368 2.85 8.27 -6.95
C PHE A 368 3.02 9.80 -6.76
N GLY A 369 2.92 10.58 -7.84
CA GLY A 369 3.21 12.01 -7.83
C GLY A 369 4.71 12.34 -7.68
N SER A 370 5.59 11.41 -8.06
CA SER A 370 7.05 11.53 -7.91
C SER A 370 7.76 11.52 -9.27
N ASP A 371 9.07 11.75 -9.24
CA ASP A 371 9.95 11.72 -10.41
C ASP A 371 9.92 10.33 -11.12
N PRO A 372 9.78 10.27 -12.47
CA PRO A 372 9.78 9.03 -13.27
C PRO A 372 11.02 8.15 -13.14
N LYS A 373 12.12 8.66 -12.58
CA LYS A 373 13.32 7.89 -12.23
C LYS A 373 13.12 6.96 -11.05
N HIS A 374 11.94 6.95 -10.43
CA HIS A 374 11.59 6.02 -9.36
C HIS A 374 10.64 4.92 -9.84
N VAL A 375 10.75 3.74 -9.23
CA VAL A 375 9.81 2.62 -9.37
C VAL A 375 9.59 1.97 -8.02
N ARG A 376 8.33 1.71 -7.68
CA ARG A 376 7.96 0.85 -6.55
C ARG A 376 8.00 -0.61 -6.97
N VAL A 377 8.77 -1.42 -6.24
CA VAL A 377 8.89 -2.87 -6.43
C VAL A 377 8.38 -3.60 -5.18
N SER A 378 7.50 -4.58 -5.35
CA SER A 378 7.00 -5.41 -4.26
C SER A 378 8.07 -6.31 -3.65
N MET A 379 8.22 -6.23 -2.33
CA MET A 379 9.07 -7.11 -1.54
C MET A 379 8.27 -8.23 -0.88
N LEU A 380 6.99 -8.41 -1.23
CA LEU A 380 6.06 -9.32 -0.55
C LEU A 380 5.69 -10.56 -1.36
N GLY A 381 6.18 -10.70 -2.60
CA GLY A 381 5.90 -11.84 -3.47
C GLY A 381 6.50 -13.15 -2.96
N ASP A 382 6.31 -14.25 -3.69
CA ASP A 382 6.97 -15.52 -3.39
C ASP A 382 8.49 -15.45 -3.58
N GLU A 383 9.18 -16.44 -3.03
CA GLU A 383 10.64 -16.50 -3.01
C GLU A 383 11.24 -16.64 -4.42
N GLU A 384 10.61 -17.41 -5.30
CA GLU A 384 11.07 -17.60 -6.68
C GLU A 384 11.07 -16.27 -7.44
N THR A 385 9.94 -15.55 -7.39
CA THR A 385 9.79 -14.23 -8.02
C THR A 385 10.80 -13.22 -7.44
N PHE A 386 11.02 -13.23 -6.12
CA PHE A 386 11.98 -12.35 -5.47
C PHE A 386 13.44 -12.65 -5.87
N ASN A 387 13.83 -13.92 -5.93
CA ASN A 387 15.19 -14.30 -6.33
C ASN A 387 15.45 -13.98 -7.81
N LEU A 388 14.48 -14.24 -8.70
CA LEU A 388 14.58 -13.88 -10.11
C LEU A 388 14.66 -12.35 -10.32
N PHE A 389 13.98 -11.57 -9.47
CA PHE A 389 14.13 -10.11 -9.46
C PHE A 389 15.57 -9.70 -9.15
N LEU A 390 16.18 -10.24 -8.10
CA LEU A 390 17.56 -9.92 -7.72
C LEU A 390 18.56 -10.31 -8.81
N GLU A 391 18.40 -11.50 -9.40
CA GLU A 391 19.23 -11.96 -10.52
C GLU A 391 19.17 -10.96 -11.68
N ARG A 392 17.97 -10.58 -12.11
CA ARG A 392 17.79 -9.63 -13.21
C ARG A 392 18.34 -8.26 -12.88
N LEU A 393 18.03 -7.74 -11.70
CA LEU A 393 18.55 -6.45 -11.24
C LEU A 393 20.08 -6.43 -11.23
N SER A 394 20.72 -7.54 -10.80
CA SER A 394 22.18 -7.67 -10.78
C SER A 394 22.82 -7.75 -12.15
N SER A 395 22.08 -8.19 -13.18
CA SER A 395 22.57 -8.25 -14.56
C SER A 395 22.49 -6.91 -15.29
N ILE A 396 21.82 -5.91 -14.71
CA ILE A 396 21.81 -4.55 -15.25
C ILE A 396 23.16 -3.89 -14.96
N GLN A 397 24.06 -3.96 -15.95
CA GLN A 397 25.36 -3.29 -15.89
C GLN A 397 25.21 -1.77 -16.10
N ASP A 398 26.23 -1.01 -15.69
CA ASP A 398 26.38 0.42 -15.97
C ASP A 398 26.66 0.68 -17.47
N THR A 399 25.75 0.28 -18.36
CA THR A 399 25.94 0.36 -19.81
C THR A 399 25.78 1.77 -20.40
N ILE A 400 25.85 2.83 -19.59
CA ILE A 400 25.63 4.23 -20.01
C ILE A 400 26.96 4.99 -20.20
N THR A 401 28.12 4.33 -20.22
CA THR A 401 29.41 5.00 -20.48
C THR A 401 29.92 4.98 -21.93
N ASN A 402 29.22 4.43 -22.93
CA ASN A 402 29.77 4.38 -24.31
C ASN A 402 28.75 4.64 -25.43
N SER A 403 28.03 5.75 -25.36
CA SER A 403 27.33 6.30 -26.53
C SER A 403 27.53 7.81 -26.61
N ASN A 404 28.79 8.25 -26.59
CA ASN A 404 29.23 9.47 -27.26
C ASN A 404 30.68 9.22 -27.70
N GLY A 405 30.85 8.93 -28.99
CA GLY A 405 32.16 8.88 -29.61
C GLY A 405 32.81 10.25 -29.54
N ASN A 406 33.72 10.42 -28.59
CA ASN A 406 34.99 11.11 -28.73
C ASN A 406 35.78 10.87 -27.44
N GLY A 407 36.69 9.91 -27.50
CA GLY A 407 37.61 9.63 -26.41
C GLY A 407 38.50 10.84 -26.16
N ILE A 408 38.36 11.43 -24.97
CA ILE A 408 39.45 12.14 -24.31
C ILE A 408 39.80 11.31 -23.09
N LYS A 409 40.98 10.68 -23.13
CA LYS A 409 41.60 10.07 -21.97
C LYS A 409 41.80 11.15 -20.90
N PHE A 410 41.10 11.04 -19.78
CA PHE A 410 41.55 11.64 -18.52
C PHE A 410 42.24 10.56 -17.72
N ASP A 411 43.52 10.33 -18.05
CA ASP A 411 44.46 9.66 -17.16
C ASP A 411 45.15 10.72 -16.30
N GLU A 412 45.31 10.41 -15.02
CA GLU A 412 46.22 11.02 -14.05
C GLU A 412 46.08 12.51 -13.73
N LEU A 413 45.23 12.85 -12.74
CA LEU A 413 45.49 14.01 -11.88
C LEU A 413 44.71 13.94 -10.55
N GLU A 414 44.99 12.93 -9.73
CA GLU A 414 44.69 13.00 -8.29
C GLU A 414 45.54 12.01 -7.46
N ARG A 415 46.86 12.12 -7.61
CA ARG A 415 47.83 11.65 -6.62
C ARG A 415 48.93 12.69 -6.45
N LYS A 416 48.62 13.79 -5.75
CA LYS A 416 49.58 14.64 -5.00
C LYS A 416 48.86 15.83 -4.39
N GLN A 417 48.28 15.65 -3.21
CA GLN A 417 48.25 16.68 -2.16
C GLN A 417 47.77 16.10 -0.83
N ILE A 418 48.56 15.18 -0.27
CA ILE A 418 48.70 15.05 1.18
C ILE A 418 50.20 14.87 1.45
N ARG A 419 50.86 15.98 1.76
CA ARG A 419 52.01 16.08 2.65
C ARG A 419 52.02 17.47 3.25
#